data_AF-A0A5P9H3Z4-F1
#
_entry.id   AF-A0A5P9H3Z4-F1
#
_cell.length_a   1.000
_cell.length_b   1.000
_cell.length_c   1.000
_cell.angle_alpha   90.00
_cell.angle_beta   90.00
_cell.angle_gamma   90.00
#
_symmetry.space_group_name_H-M   'P 1'
#
loop_
_entity.id
_entity.type
_entity.pdbx_description
1 polymer ?
#
loop_
_entity_poly.entity_id
_entity_poly.type
_entity_poly.pdbx_seq_one_letter_code
_entity_poly.pdbx_strand_id
1 'polypeptide(L)'
;MRIMALLALLMAMPVAAPAQTADEIGVARHVLSQAQARSVAENREYCGYIGYTASGQLATTPARRGFLNYCQPRWPKRLRVVASWHTHGAYDESAWSEVPTVNDIRADKGEGINGYVGTPAGRLWFLDTRRMVVRQLCGPGCIPADPRHVMGAEGPIARSYSLRELMRREAAQFP
;
A
#
# COMPACT_ATOMS: atom_id res chain seq x y z
N MET A 1 -41.76 9.05 46.73
CA MET A 1 -41.20 8.68 45.40
C MET A 1 -39.75 9.11 45.34
N ARG A 2 -38.80 8.17 45.41
CA ARG A 2 -37.36 8.44 45.26
C ARG A 2 -36.99 8.21 43.81
N ILE A 3 -36.68 9.28 43.08
CA ILE A 3 -36.18 9.20 41.70
C ILE A 3 -34.69 8.82 41.80
N MET A 4 -34.37 7.57 41.48
CA MET A 4 -32.98 7.14 41.25
C MET A 4 -32.53 7.72 39.91
N ALA A 5 -31.63 8.71 39.94
CA ALA A 5 -30.93 9.17 38.76
C ALA A 5 -29.89 8.11 38.37
N LEU A 6 -30.13 7.37 37.29
CA LEU A 6 -29.13 6.53 36.66
C LEU A 6 -28.12 7.43 35.94
N LEU A 7 -26.91 7.57 36.48
CA LEU A 7 -25.76 8.12 35.75
C LEU A 7 -25.31 7.06 34.73
N ALA A 8 -25.62 7.28 33.45
CA ALA A 8 -25.07 6.48 32.36
C ALA A 8 -23.58 6.85 32.15
N LEU A 9 -22.68 6.00 32.64
CA LEU A 9 -21.25 6.11 32.41
C LEU A 9 -20.95 5.68 30.95
N LEU A 10 -20.82 6.65 30.04
CA LEU A 10 -20.34 6.43 28.67
C LEU A 10 -18.88 5.96 28.73
N MET A 11 -18.63 4.65 28.71
CA MET A 11 -17.30 4.11 28.48
C MET A 11 -16.87 4.46 27.05
N ALA A 12 -15.97 5.43 26.91
CA ALA A 12 -15.30 5.71 25.64
C ALA A 12 -14.47 4.48 25.26
N MET A 13 -14.93 3.71 24.26
CA MET A 13 -14.14 2.62 23.71
C MET A 13 -12.87 3.19 23.06
N PRO A 14 -11.68 2.64 23.36
CA PRO A 14 -10.45 3.11 22.77
C PRO A 14 -10.50 2.90 21.25
N VAL A 15 -10.59 4.01 20.52
CA VAL A 15 -10.45 4.01 19.06
C VAL A 15 -9.00 3.64 18.75
N ALA A 16 -8.79 2.48 18.13
CA ALA A 16 -7.46 2.06 17.73
C ALA A 16 -6.85 3.13 16.80
N ALA A 17 -5.67 3.63 17.17
CA ALA A 17 -4.97 4.61 16.35
C ALA A 17 -4.75 4.06 14.92
N PRO A 18 -4.91 4.89 13.88
CA PRO A 18 -4.56 4.50 12.51
C PRO A 18 -3.13 3.93 12.42
N ALA A 19 -2.95 2.94 11.53
CA ALA A 19 -1.68 2.24 11.36
C ALA A 19 -0.57 3.11 10.74
N GLN A 20 -0.94 4.27 10.19
CA GLN A 20 -0.07 5.21 9.50
C GLN A 20 -0.50 6.65 9.80
N THR A 21 0.46 7.60 9.77
CA THR A 21 0.19 9.03 9.94
C THR A 21 -0.15 9.71 8.60
N ALA A 22 -0.71 10.93 8.65
CA ALA A 22 -0.94 11.73 7.44
C ALA A 22 0.37 12.06 6.71
N ASP A 23 1.44 12.36 7.47
CA ASP A 23 2.77 12.64 6.91
C ASP A 23 3.36 11.41 6.21
N GLU A 24 3.20 10.22 6.79
CA GLU A 24 3.66 8.97 6.16
C GLU A 24 2.94 8.71 4.83
N ILE A 25 1.62 8.93 4.79
CA ILE A 25 0.84 8.85 3.54
C ILE A 25 1.32 9.90 2.54
N GLY A 26 1.63 11.12 2.99
CA GLY A 26 2.16 12.20 2.15
C GLY A 26 3.48 11.80 1.49
N VAL A 27 4.42 11.26 2.27
CA VAL A 27 5.71 10.75 1.77
C VAL A 27 5.51 9.59 0.81
N ALA A 28 4.64 8.62 1.15
CA ALA A 28 4.34 7.48 0.30
C ALA A 28 3.76 7.91 -1.06
N ARG A 29 2.77 8.81 -1.06
CA ARG A 29 2.19 9.36 -2.29
C ARG A 29 3.24 10.09 -3.11
N HIS A 30 4.08 10.92 -2.47
CA HIS A 30 5.11 11.66 -3.16
C HIS A 30 6.12 10.73 -3.85
N VAL A 31 6.71 9.78 -3.11
CA VAL A 31 7.73 8.88 -3.66
C VAL A 31 7.16 7.97 -4.75
N LEU A 32 5.94 7.46 -4.58
CA LEU A 32 5.28 6.66 -5.61
C LEU A 32 4.98 7.49 -6.86
N SER A 33 4.53 8.74 -6.70
CA SER A 33 4.28 9.62 -7.85
C SER A 33 5.55 9.90 -8.67
N GLN A 34 6.69 10.07 -8.00
CA GLN A 34 7.98 10.27 -8.65
C GLN A 34 8.47 8.99 -9.35
N ALA A 35 8.25 7.82 -8.75
CA ALA A 35 8.67 6.55 -9.30
C ALA A 35 7.79 6.08 -10.49
N GLN A 36 6.50 6.46 -10.50
CA GLN A 36 5.50 5.88 -11.41
C GLN A 36 5.83 6.10 -12.89
N ALA A 37 6.27 7.32 -13.26
CA ALA A 37 6.63 7.62 -14.65
C ALA A 37 7.75 6.69 -15.17
N ARG A 38 8.74 6.42 -14.32
CA ARG A 38 9.86 5.52 -14.64
C ARG A 38 9.42 4.06 -14.63
N SER A 39 8.59 3.67 -13.67
CA SER A 39 8.01 2.32 -13.59
C SER A 39 7.27 1.95 -14.88
N VAL A 40 6.40 2.85 -15.35
CA VAL A 40 5.63 2.70 -16.58
C VAL A 40 6.53 2.67 -17.81
N ALA A 41 7.46 3.63 -17.93
CA ALA A 41 8.33 3.73 -19.11
C ALA A 41 9.25 2.50 -19.26
N GLU A 42 9.73 1.94 -18.15
CA GLU A 42 10.63 0.79 -18.17
C GLU A 42 9.91 -0.56 -18.05
N ASN A 43 8.59 -0.54 -17.80
CA ASN A 43 7.79 -1.70 -17.39
C ASN A 43 8.46 -2.52 -16.28
N ARG A 44 8.80 -1.86 -15.17
CA ARG A 44 9.50 -2.46 -14.03
C ARG A 44 9.01 -1.87 -12.73
N GLU A 45 8.91 -2.70 -11.72
CA GLU A 45 8.68 -2.24 -10.36
C GLU A 45 9.86 -1.40 -9.84
N TYR A 46 9.54 -0.39 -9.04
CA TYR A 46 10.49 0.36 -8.24
C TYR A 46 10.06 0.32 -6.79
N CYS A 47 11.01 0.12 -5.88
CA CYS A 47 10.72 -0.05 -4.46
C CYS A 47 11.71 0.66 -3.53
N GLY A 48 11.31 0.81 -2.28
CA GLY A 48 12.10 1.37 -1.20
C GLY A 48 11.45 1.19 0.16
N TYR A 49 12.04 1.82 1.17
CA TYR A 49 11.52 1.88 2.53
C TYR A 49 11.23 3.31 2.94
N ILE A 50 10.17 3.51 3.71
CA ILE A 50 9.87 4.73 4.46
C ILE A 50 10.23 4.49 5.93
N GLY A 51 10.87 5.47 6.56
CA GLY A 51 11.20 5.40 7.97
C GLY A 51 11.60 6.73 8.56
N TYR A 52 11.78 6.74 9.87
CA TYR A 52 12.22 7.93 10.60
C TYR A 52 13.73 7.99 10.67
N THR A 53 14.29 9.17 10.40
CA THR A 53 15.70 9.50 10.67
C THR A 53 15.96 9.61 12.17
N ALA A 54 17.24 9.76 12.57
CA ALA A 54 17.60 10.02 13.95
C ALA A 54 17.02 11.35 14.49
N SER A 55 16.74 12.33 13.62
CA SER A 55 16.08 13.59 13.98
C SER A 55 14.55 13.49 14.06
N GLY A 56 13.98 12.29 13.84
CA GLY A 56 12.53 12.08 13.87
C GLY A 56 11.80 12.54 12.61
N GLN A 57 12.52 12.84 11.51
CA GLN A 57 11.91 13.21 10.23
C GLN A 57 11.62 11.96 9.40
N LEU A 58 10.50 11.92 8.67
CA LEU A 58 10.23 10.88 7.69
C LEU A 58 11.14 11.05 6.46
N ALA A 59 11.72 9.95 6.00
CA ALA A 59 12.50 9.89 4.79
C ALA A 59 12.31 8.53 4.09
N THR A 60 12.71 8.48 2.82
CA THR A 60 12.72 7.25 2.01
C THR A 60 14.13 6.82 1.68
N THR A 61 14.36 5.53 1.53
CA THR A 61 15.55 5.04 0.81
C THR A 61 15.49 5.47 -0.66
N PRO A 62 16.65 5.54 -1.35
CA PRO A 62 16.65 5.68 -2.80
C PRO A 62 15.83 4.58 -3.46
N ALA A 63 15.13 4.93 -4.55
CA ALA A 63 14.37 3.98 -5.34
C ALA A 63 15.30 2.92 -5.93
N ARG A 64 15.02 1.64 -5.64
CA ARG A 64 15.68 0.51 -6.27
C ARG A 64 14.83 0.02 -7.43
N ARG A 65 15.47 -0.19 -8.58
CA ARG A 65 14.85 -0.85 -9.74
C ARG A 65 14.69 -2.34 -9.47
N GLY A 66 13.49 -2.85 -9.67
CA GLY A 66 13.13 -4.26 -9.62
C GLY A 66 13.02 -4.88 -11.00
N PHE A 67 12.17 -5.90 -11.06
CA PHE A 67 11.81 -6.69 -12.23
C PHE A 67 10.35 -6.41 -12.61
N LEU A 68 9.77 -7.24 -13.47
CA LEU A 68 8.40 -7.04 -13.96
C LEU A 68 7.35 -7.12 -12.83
N ASN A 69 7.55 -8.04 -11.90
CA ASN A 69 6.59 -8.45 -10.86
C ASN A 69 7.29 -8.77 -9.53
N TYR A 70 8.44 -8.10 -9.29
CA TYR A 70 9.22 -8.30 -8.08
C TYR A 70 10.20 -7.15 -7.86
N CYS A 71 10.22 -6.62 -6.64
CA CYS A 71 11.22 -5.67 -6.21
C CYS A 71 11.59 -5.91 -4.74
N GLN A 72 12.89 -6.04 -4.48
CA GLN A 72 13.39 -6.20 -3.11
C GLN A 72 14.32 -5.03 -2.76
N PRO A 73 13.86 -4.06 -1.95
CA PRO A 73 14.72 -2.97 -1.51
C PRO A 73 15.82 -3.48 -0.56
N ARG A 74 16.89 -2.68 -0.38
CA ARG A 74 17.95 -3.02 0.59
C ARG A 74 17.60 -2.39 1.93
N TRP A 75 17.60 -3.19 3.01
CA TRP A 75 17.32 -2.69 4.35
C TRP A 75 18.27 -1.54 4.73
N PRO A 76 17.76 -0.38 5.17
CA PRO A 76 18.58 0.78 5.49
C PRO A 76 19.21 0.67 6.88
N LYS A 77 20.43 1.20 7.02
CA LYS A 77 21.13 1.28 8.32
C LYS A 77 20.72 2.49 9.18
N ARG A 78 20.12 3.52 8.56
CA ARG A 78 19.92 4.85 9.18
C ARG A 78 18.46 5.29 9.26
N LEU A 79 17.53 4.37 9.02
CA LEU A 79 16.11 4.63 9.17
C LEU A 79 15.52 3.63 10.15
N ARG A 80 14.68 4.13 11.05
CA ARG A 80 13.70 3.30 11.75
C ARG A 80 12.54 3.07 10.78
N VAL A 81 12.61 1.97 10.04
CA VAL A 81 11.65 1.60 8.99
C VAL A 81 10.26 1.41 9.60
N VAL A 82 9.24 1.93 8.91
CA VAL A 82 7.83 1.76 9.29
C VAL A 82 6.98 1.18 8.17
N ALA A 83 7.41 1.37 6.91
CA ALA A 83 6.74 0.78 5.76
C ALA A 83 7.70 0.54 4.60
N SER A 84 7.38 -0.45 3.77
CA SER A 84 7.90 -0.55 2.40
C SER A 84 7.05 0.32 1.46
N TRP A 85 7.57 0.56 0.26
CA TRP A 85 6.75 1.00 -0.86
C TRP A 85 7.25 0.35 -2.13
N HIS A 86 6.32 0.08 -3.07
CA HIS A 86 6.69 -0.25 -4.44
C HIS A 86 5.63 0.20 -5.45
N THR A 87 6.05 0.34 -6.70
CA THR A 87 5.17 0.50 -7.85
C THR A 87 5.00 -0.85 -8.50
N HIS A 88 3.80 -1.16 -8.99
CA HIS A 88 3.65 -2.12 -10.08
C HIS A 88 4.13 -1.46 -11.39
N GLY A 89 4.49 -2.31 -12.36
CA GLY A 89 5.04 -1.93 -13.67
C GLY A 89 4.06 -1.16 -14.57
N ALA A 90 4.26 -1.26 -15.88
CA ALA A 90 3.36 -0.67 -16.86
C ALA A 90 2.04 -1.45 -16.93
N TYR A 91 1.00 -0.82 -17.46
CA TYR A 91 -0.22 -1.54 -17.79
C TYR A 91 0.06 -2.62 -18.85
N ASP A 92 -0.49 -3.81 -18.61
CA ASP A 92 -0.48 -4.97 -19.49
C ASP A 92 -1.86 -5.64 -19.38
N GLU A 93 -2.52 -5.84 -20.52
CA GLU A 93 -3.87 -6.44 -20.60
C GLU A 93 -3.92 -7.88 -20.08
N SER A 94 -2.77 -8.56 -20.07
CA SER A 94 -2.62 -9.93 -19.59
C SER A 94 -2.17 -10.02 -18.13
N ALA A 95 -1.85 -8.89 -17.49
CA ALA A 95 -1.34 -8.84 -16.13
C ALA A 95 -2.38 -8.29 -15.14
N TRP A 96 -2.51 -8.95 -14.00
CA TRP A 96 -3.34 -8.50 -12.87
C TRP A 96 -2.52 -7.59 -11.95
N SER A 97 -2.34 -6.35 -12.38
CA SER A 97 -1.42 -5.36 -11.80
C SER A 97 -2.13 -4.21 -11.06
N GLU A 98 -3.45 -4.25 -10.87
CA GLU A 98 -4.19 -3.20 -10.17
C GLU A 98 -4.43 -3.46 -8.68
N VAL A 99 -4.06 -4.64 -8.18
CA VAL A 99 -4.28 -5.06 -6.79
C VAL A 99 -2.99 -5.65 -6.21
N PRO A 100 -2.54 -5.24 -5.01
CA PRO A 100 -1.41 -5.86 -4.34
C PRO A 100 -1.59 -7.36 -4.15
N THR A 101 -0.49 -8.10 -4.24
CA THR A 101 -0.47 -9.55 -4.12
C THR A 101 -0.50 -10.02 -2.67
N VAL A 102 -0.81 -11.31 -2.47
CA VAL A 102 -0.65 -12.02 -1.20
C VAL A 102 0.81 -12.01 -0.76
N ASN A 103 1.75 -12.10 -1.70
CA ASN A 103 3.17 -12.05 -1.39
C ASN A 103 3.58 -10.68 -0.85
N ASP A 104 3.03 -9.58 -1.36
CA ASP A 104 3.37 -8.24 -0.86
C ASP A 104 3.06 -8.08 0.63
N ILE A 105 1.81 -8.36 1.03
CA ILE A 105 1.42 -8.21 2.44
C ILE A 105 2.11 -9.22 3.36
N ARG A 106 2.46 -10.41 2.85
CA ARG A 106 3.21 -11.41 3.63
C ARG A 106 4.68 -11.03 3.79
N ALA A 107 5.30 -10.45 2.76
CA ALA A 107 6.67 -9.96 2.81
C ALA A 107 6.79 -8.83 3.85
N ASP A 108 5.92 -7.81 3.75
CA ASP A 108 5.89 -6.70 4.72
C ASP A 108 5.60 -7.20 6.15
N LYS A 109 4.71 -8.20 6.29
CA LYS A 109 4.44 -8.85 7.57
C LYS A 109 5.68 -9.55 8.14
N GLY A 110 6.42 -10.27 7.29
CA GLY A 110 7.66 -10.95 7.67
C GLY A 110 8.75 -9.98 8.11
N GLU A 111 8.77 -8.78 7.53
CA GLU A 111 9.66 -7.68 7.91
C GLU A 111 9.15 -6.88 9.13
N GLY A 112 7.91 -7.11 9.57
CA GLY A 112 7.31 -6.44 10.72
C GLY A 112 6.89 -4.98 10.44
N ILE A 113 6.65 -4.64 9.18
CA ILE A 113 6.34 -3.27 8.71
C ILE A 113 5.01 -3.24 7.95
N ASN A 114 4.49 -2.06 7.64
CA ASN A 114 3.38 -1.90 6.68
C ASN A 114 3.92 -1.76 5.25
N GLY A 115 3.04 -1.53 4.27
CA GLY A 115 3.45 -1.27 2.89
C GLY A 115 2.55 -0.30 2.14
N TYR A 116 3.07 0.23 1.02
CA TYR A 116 2.33 1.07 0.08
C TYR A 116 2.58 0.60 -1.35
N VAL A 117 1.52 0.57 -2.17
CA VAL A 117 1.61 0.14 -3.57
C VAL A 117 0.99 1.17 -4.50
N GLY A 118 1.75 1.59 -5.51
CA GLY A 118 1.28 2.37 -6.67
C GLY A 118 0.99 1.45 -7.85
N THR A 119 -0.16 1.64 -8.52
CA THR A 119 -0.62 0.76 -9.62
C THR A 119 -0.73 1.52 -10.95
N PRO A 120 -0.82 0.83 -12.10
CA PRO A 120 -0.88 1.48 -13.42
C PRO A 120 -2.03 2.49 -13.58
N ALA A 121 -3.23 2.24 -13.03
CA ALA A 121 -4.34 3.19 -13.05
C ALA A 121 -4.11 4.40 -12.12
N GLY A 122 -2.98 4.45 -11.42
CA GLY A 122 -2.67 5.48 -10.44
C GLY A 122 -3.40 5.32 -9.11
N ARG A 123 -3.82 4.10 -8.74
CA ARG A 123 -4.33 3.85 -7.37
C ARG A 123 -3.18 3.84 -6.39
N LEU A 124 -3.48 4.25 -5.16
CA LEU A 124 -2.56 4.13 -4.02
C LEU A 124 -3.17 3.19 -2.99
N TRP A 125 -2.48 2.10 -2.74
CA TRP A 125 -2.85 1.09 -1.75
C TRP A 125 -2.00 1.20 -0.49
N PHE A 126 -2.59 0.78 0.63
CA PHE A 126 -1.93 0.60 1.92
C PHE A 126 -2.11 -0.85 2.38
N LEU A 127 -1.02 -1.46 2.82
CA LEU A 127 -0.93 -2.83 3.33
C LEU A 127 -0.83 -2.75 4.86
N ASP A 128 -1.94 -3.00 5.56
CA ASP A 128 -1.99 -3.08 7.02
C ASP A 128 -1.63 -4.51 7.45
N THR A 129 -0.38 -4.73 7.86
CA THR A 129 0.12 -6.06 8.24
C THR A 129 -0.26 -6.46 9.67
N ARG A 130 -0.81 -5.53 10.46
CA ARG A 130 -1.41 -5.88 11.76
C ARG A 130 -2.79 -6.48 11.56
N ARG A 131 -3.59 -5.92 10.65
CA ARG A 131 -4.94 -6.39 10.32
C ARG A 131 -4.98 -7.41 9.18
N MET A 132 -3.88 -7.59 8.46
CA MET A 132 -3.79 -8.41 7.25
C MET A 132 -4.85 -8.01 6.21
N VAL A 133 -4.92 -6.71 5.94
CA VAL A 133 -5.85 -6.08 5.00
C VAL A 133 -5.08 -5.14 4.09
N VAL A 134 -5.35 -5.20 2.78
CA VAL A 134 -4.94 -4.17 1.82
C VAL A 134 -6.13 -3.27 1.51
N ARG A 135 -5.91 -1.96 1.46
CA ARG A 135 -6.98 -1.00 1.19
C ARG A 135 -6.49 0.16 0.34
N GLN A 136 -7.34 0.65 -0.55
CA GLN A 136 -7.08 1.86 -1.31
C GLN A 136 -7.13 3.06 -0.36
N LEU A 137 -6.07 3.86 -0.34
CA LEU A 137 -6.09 5.20 0.23
C LEU A 137 -6.85 6.16 -0.69
N CYS A 138 -6.81 5.89 -2.00
CA CYS A 138 -7.50 6.61 -3.05
C CYS A 138 -7.51 5.76 -4.33
N GLY A 139 -8.50 6.02 -5.19
CA GLY A 139 -8.73 5.27 -6.43
C GLY A 139 -7.86 5.71 -7.61
N PRO A 140 -8.29 5.41 -8.85
CA PRO A 140 -7.55 5.77 -10.07
C PRO A 140 -7.25 7.26 -10.16
N GLY A 141 -6.10 7.60 -10.75
CA GLY A 141 -5.63 8.98 -10.90
C GLY A 141 -5.16 9.66 -9.60
N CYS A 142 -4.98 8.89 -8.52
CA CYS A 142 -4.47 9.44 -7.26
C CYS A 142 -2.97 9.79 -7.31
N ILE A 143 -2.21 8.99 -8.05
CA ILE A 143 -0.85 9.26 -8.51
C ILE A 143 -0.85 9.19 -10.05
N PRO A 144 0.22 9.61 -10.77
CA PRO A 144 0.24 9.56 -12.23
C PRO A 144 -0.11 8.16 -12.76
N ALA A 145 -1.01 8.07 -13.73
CA ALA A 145 -1.41 6.80 -14.33
C ALA A 145 -0.58 6.48 -15.59
N ASP A 146 -0.47 5.20 -15.95
CA ASP A 146 -0.03 4.80 -17.28
C ASP A 146 -1.05 5.33 -18.30
N PRO A 147 -0.64 6.15 -19.29
CA PRO A 147 -1.55 6.69 -20.29
C PRO A 147 -2.21 5.61 -21.17
N ARG A 148 -1.68 4.38 -21.17
CA ARG A 148 -2.24 3.23 -21.89
C ARG A 148 -3.20 2.40 -21.05
N HIS A 149 -3.39 2.71 -19.76
CA HIS A 149 -4.26 1.94 -18.88
C HIS A 149 -5.71 1.94 -19.39
N VAL A 150 -6.32 0.76 -19.47
CA VAL A 150 -7.74 0.59 -19.80
C VAL A 150 -8.53 0.34 -18.53
N MET A 151 -9.33 1.33 -18.13
CA MET A 151 -10.17 1.24 -16.94
C MET A 151 -11.13 0.05 -17.01
N GLY A 152 -11.10 -0.80 -15.98
CA GLY A 152 -11.98 -1.95 -15.87
C GLY A 152 -11.49 -3.22 -16.57
N ALA A 153 -10.28 -3.22 -17.14
CA ALA A 153 -9.69 -4.41 -17.79
C ALA A 153 -9.60 -5.62 -16.84
N GLU A 154 -9.32 -5.41 -15.55
CA GLU A 154 -9.29 -6.46 -14.52
C GLU A 154 -10.64 -6.68 -13.80
N GLY A 155 -11.72 -6.18 -14.40
CA GLY A 155 -13.06 -6.21 -13.80
C GLY A 155 -13.20 -5.35 -12.54
N PRO A 156 -14.20 -5.64 -11.69
CA PRO A 156 -14.43 -4.88 -10.46
C PRO A 156 -13.29 -5.03 -9.45
N ILE A 157 -12.78 -3.89 -8.98
CA ILE A 157 -11.75 -3.80 -7.94
C ILE A 157 -12.36 -3.17 -6.69
N ALA A 158 -12.39 -3.93 -5.59
CA ALA A 158 -12.90 -3.48 -4.32
C ALA A 158 -11.97 -2.45 -3.67
N ARG A 159 -12.51 -1.62 -2.76
CA ARG A 159 -11.70 -0.65 -2.02
C ARG A 159 -10.76 -1.30 -1.00
N SER A 160 -11.02 -2.54 -0.62
CA SER A 160 -10.20 -3.29 0.33
C SER A 160 -10.35 -4.79 0.12
N TYR A 161 -9.31 -5.53 0.49
CA TYR A 161 -9.30 -6.98 0.55
C TYR A 161 -8.59 -7.43 1.84
N SER A 162 -9.21 -8.33 2.58
CA SER A 162 -8.52 -9.15 3.58
C SER A 162 -7.55 -10.11 2.88
N LEU A 163 -6.55 -10.62 3.60
CA LEU A 163 -5.64 -11.65 3.08
C LEU A 163 -6.40 -12.84 2.46
N ARG A 164 -7.50 -13.28 3.08
CA ARG A 164 -8.31 -14.39 2.56
C ARG A 164 -8.99 -14.04 1.23
N GLU A 165 -9.46 -12.81 1.09
CA GLU A 165 -10.05 -12.34 -0.18
C GLU A 165 -9.00 -12.20 -1.28
N LEU A 166 -7.80 -11.70 -0.95
CA LEU A 166 -6.67 -11.68 -1.89
C LEU A 166 -6.30 -13.08 -2.36
N MET A 167 -6.16 -14.04 -1.45
CA MET A 167 -5.86 -15.44 -1.81
C MET A 167 -6.91 -16.03 -2.75
N ARG A 168 -8.20 -15.74 -2.53
CA ARG A 168 -9.27 -16.18 -3.44
C ARG A 168 -9.19 -15.47 -4.79
N ARG A 169 -8.89 -14.16 -4.81
CA ARG A 169 -8.74 -13.39 -6.05
C ARG A 169 -7.60 -13.95 -6.89
N GLU A 170 -6.43 -14.16 -6.30
CA GLU A 170 -5.26 -14.70 -7.01
C GLU A 170 -5.48 -16.12 -7.51
N ALA A 171 -6.09 -16.99 -6.69
CA ALA A 171 -6.44 -18.34 -7.12
C ALA A 171 -7.38 -18.36 -8.34
N ALA A 172 -8.20 -17.33 -8.51
CA ALA A 172 -9.08 -17.19 -9.68
C ALA A 172 -8.37 -16.63 -10.94
N GLN A 173 -7.13 -16.13 -10.83
CA GLN A 173 -6.36 -15.62 -11.97
C GLN A 173 -5.71 -16.74 -12.80
N PHE A 174 -5.53 -17.93 -12.21
CA PHE A 174 -4.91 -19.10 -12.84
C PHE A 174 -5.86 -20.30 -12.79
N PRO A 175 -6.95 -20.29 -13.60
CA PRO A 175 -7.94 -21.37 -13.63
C PRO A 175 -7.38 -22.68 -14.19
#